data_AF-A0A9P5YPW0-F1
#
_entry.id   AF-A0A9P5YPW0-F1
#
_cell.length_a   1.000
_cell.length_b   1.000
_cell.length_c   1.000
_cell.angle_alpha   90.00
_cell.angle_beta   90.00
_cell.angle_gamma   90.00
#
_symmetry.space_group_name_H-M   'P 1'
#
loop_
_entity.id
_entity.type
_entity.pdbx_description
1 polymer ?
#
loop_
_entity_poly.entity_id
_entity_poly.type
_entity_poly.pdbx_seq_one_letter_code
_entity_poly.pdbx_strand_id
1 'polypeptide(L)'
;NSTGVYAGVVAQGNGNTADTSNINATFARGITLTDSDGVAYFETLVPGHYTGRANHIHIMATINATVLANNTLSGGSISHVGQVFFDQDLLTTVEATSPYSSNTQNQTQNKDDSILGEETVSMDPFLNYVLLGSDVSEGVLGWISIGIDPSKEYNITSAASWTQNGGVAN
;
A
#
# COMPACT_ATOMS: atom_id res chain seq x y z
N ASN A 1 1.30 8.45 1.31
CA ASN A 1 0.36 9.55 0.94
C ASN A 1 0.67 9.95 -0.52
N SER A 2 0.14 11.07 -1.02
CA SER A 2 0.37 11.54 -2.40
C SER A 2 1.81 11.98 -2.69
N THR A 3 2.66 12.16 -1.66
CA THR A 3 4.06 12.58 -1.81
C THR A 3 5.06 11.48 -1.44
N GLY A 4 4.61 10.21 -1.41
CA GLY A 4 5.47 9.07 -1.12
C GLY A 4 5.87 8.89 0.35
N VAL A 5 5.17 9.54 1.29
CA VAL A 5 5.43 9.39 2.74
C VAL A 5 4.52 8.32 3.33
N TYR A 6 5.11 7.33 4.00
CA TYR A 6 4.42 6.33 4.81
C TYR A 6 4.13 6.87 6.21
N ALA A 7 2.90 6.66 6.68
CA ALA A 7 2.53 6.89 8.07
C ALA A 7 3.26 5.92 8.99
N GLY A 8 3.63 6.32 10.20
CA GLY A 8 4.25 5.44 11.19
C GLY A 8 5.73 5.14 10.97
N VAL A 9 6.39 5.83 10.02
CA VAL A 9 7.81 5.61 9.71
C VAL A 9 8.58 6.92 9.83
N VAL A 10 9.57 6.97 10.71
CA VAL A 10 10.49 8.10 10.84
C VAL A 10 11.89 7.60 10.48
N ALA A 11 12.20 7.63 9.18
CA ALA A 11 13.43 7.07 8.64
C ALA A 11 13.89 7.85 7.41
N GLN A 12 15.19 7.79 7.11
CA GLN A 12 15.74 8.39 5.90
C GLN A 12 15.04 7.82 4.66
N GLY A 13 14.68 8.69 3.71
CA GLY A 13 13.92 8.32 2.52
C GLY A 13 12.40 8.35 2.70
N ASN A 14 11.88 8.53 3.92
CA ASN A 14 10.45 8.65 4.18
C ASN A 14 10.05 10.07 4.60
N GLY A 15 10.01 11.01 3.65
CA GLY A 15 9.59 12.39 3.90
C GLY A 15 10.53 13.16 4.83
N ASN A 16 9.94 13.94 5.75
CA ASN A 16 10.69 14.77 6.72
C ASN A 16 11.04 13.96 7.98
N THR A 17 12.30 13.58 8.13
CA THR A 17 12.79 12.83 9.32
C THR A 17 12.76 13.62 10.62
N ALA A 18 12.66 14.95 10.57
CA ALA A 18 12.50 15.79 11.76
C ALA A 18 11.06 15.77 12.30
N ASP A 19 10.08 15.31 11.50
CA ASP A 19 8.72 15.11 11.96
C ASP A 19 8.60 13.79 12.72
N THR A 20 8.99 13.83 13.99
CA THR A 20 8.88 12.68 14.89
C THR A 20 7.43 12.31 15.20
N SER A 21 6.46 13.19 14.95
CA SER A 21 5.05 12.90 15.17
C SER A 21 4.51 11.86 14.18
N ASN A 22 5.14 11.72 13.01
CA ASN A 22 4.74 10.75 12.00
C ASN A 22 4.82 9.29 12.50
N ILE A 23 5.62 9.00 13.53
CA ILE A 23 5.63 7.66 14.17
C ILE A 23 4.24 7.25 14.67
N ASN A 24 3.40 8.23 15.02
CA ASN A 24 2.05 8.00 15.50
C ASN A 24 0.94 8.17 14.45
N ALA A 25 1.32 8.43 13.19
CA ALA A 25 0.36 8.52 12.10
C ALA A 25 -0.04 7.13 11.58
N THR A 26 -1.30 7.00 11.16
CA THR A 26 -1.86 5.75 10.62
C THR A 26 -2.56 5.92 9.27
N PHE A 27 -2.47 7.09 8.64
CA PHE A 27 -3.11 7.35 7.35
C PHE A 27 -2.68 6.33 6.28
N ALA A 28 -3.60 6.00 5.35
CA ALA A 28 -3.38 5.02 4.28
C ALA A 28 -2.91 3.62 4.77
N ARG A 29 -3.27 3.26 6.01
CA ARG A 29 -3.13 1.90 6.55
C ARG A 29 -4.52 1.42 6.96
N GLY A 30 -4.87 0.20 6.58
CA GLY A 30 -6.17 -0.37 6.88
C GLY A 30 -6.10 -1.88 6.98
N ILE A 31 -7.02 -2.45 7.75
CA ILE A 31 -7.26 -3.88 7.87
C ILE A 31 -8.74 -4.07 7.60
N THR A 32 -9.07 -5.03 6.75
CA THR A 32 -10.45 -5.43 6.50
C THR A 32 -10.51 -6.94 6.50
N LEU A 33 -11.62 -7.49 7.01
CA LEU A 33 -11.89 -8.92 6.96
C LEU A 33 -12.55 -9.22 5.62
N THR A 34 -12.10 -10.25 4.93
CA THR A 34 -12.79 -10.71 3.72
C THR A 34 -14.18 -11.21 4.06
N ASP A 35 -15.16 -10.92 3.23
CA ASP A 35 -16.50 -11.45 3.37
C ASP A 35 -16.59 -12.95 2.99
N SER A 36 -17.81 -13.49 2.93
CA SER A 36 -18.06 -14.89 2.57
C SER A 36 -17.64 -15.25 1.14
N ASP A 37 -17.50 -14.26 0.27
CA ASP A 37 -17.09 -14.43 -1.12
C ASP A 37 -15.57 -14.21 -1.30
N GLY A 38 -14.85 -13.92 -0.21
CA GLY A 38 -13.41 -13.66 -0.21
C GLY A 38 -13.06 -12.23 -0.61
N VAL A 39 -14.02 -11.31 -0.63
CA VAL A 39 -13.82 -9.92 -1.08
C VAL A 39 -13.41 -9.04 0.09
N ALA A 40 -12.37 -8.22 -0.14
CA ALA A 40 -11.93 -7.16 0.74
C ALA A 40 -12.12 -5.81 0.04
N TYR A 41 -12.75 -4.85 0.72
CA TYR A 41 -12.94 -3.49 0.20
C TYR A 41 -12.09 -2.48 0.97
N PHE A 42 -11.48 -1.55 0.24
CA PHE A 42 -10.78 -0.39 0.77
C PHE A 42 -11.17 0.85 -0.01
N GLU A 43 -11.50 1.93 0.70
CA GLU A 43 -11.52 3.27 0.14
C GLU A 43 -10.20 3.95 0.49
N THR A 44 -9.43 4.32 -0.52
CA THR A 44 -8.09 4.85 -0.35
C THR A 44 -7.72 5.78 -1.51
N LEU A 45 -6.52 6.34 -1.47
CA LEU A 45 -5.90 7.11 -2.53
C LEU A 45 -5.01 6.24 -3.42
N VAL A 46 -4.82 6.64 -4.67
CA VAL A 46 -3.68 6.16 -5.47
C VAL A 46 -2.39 6.59 -4.74
N PRO A 47 -1.46 5.69 -4.41
CA PRO A 47 -0.27 6.06 -3.66
C PRO A 47 0.61 7.01 -4.48
N GLY A 48 1.24 7.99 -3.83
CA GLY A 48 2.30 8.79 -4.47
C GLY A 48 3.61 8.02 -4.55
N HIS A 49 4.48 8.42 -5.48
CA HIS A 49 5.80 7.81 -5.65
C HIS A 49 6.83 8.29 -4.61
N TYR A 50 7.85 7.45 -4.39
CA TYR A 50 9.07 7.82 -3.70
C TYR A 50 10.27 7.29 -4.47
N THR A 51 11.45 7.86 -4.21
CA THR A 51 12.65 7.61 -5.01
C THR A 51 12.97 6.11 -5.12
N GLY A 52 13.13 5.63 -6.35
CA GLY A 52 13.55 4.26 -6.67
C GLY A 52 12.42 3.25 -6.76
N ARG A 53 11.16 3.64 -6.54
CA ARG A 53 10.00 2.76 -6.60
C ARG A 53 8.86 3.37 -7.42
N ALA A 54 8.20 2.57 -8.24
CA ALA A 54 6.94 2.92 -8.88
C ALA A 54 5.82 3.00 -7.84
N ASN A 55 4.70 3.66 -8.15
CA ASN A 55 3.55 3.76 -7.26
C ASN A 55 2.94 2.37 -7.00
N HIS A 56 2.80 1.97 -5.73
CA HIS A 56 2.28 0.65 -5.35
C HIS A 56 1.55 0.65 -4.01
N ILE A 57 0.66 -0.31 -3.82
CA ILE A 57 0.02 -0.62 -2.54
C ILE A 57 0.58 -1.95 -2.02
N HIS A 58 1.11 -1.95 -0.80
CA HIS A 58 1.43 -3.21 -0.13
C HIS A 58 0.16 -3.90 0.33
N ILE A 59 0.13 -5.22 0.16
CA ILE A 59 -0.93 -6.08 0.65
C ILE A 59 -0.35 -7.19 1.53
N MET A 60 -1.14 -7.63 2.49
CA MET A 60 -0.80 -8.74 3.37
C MET A 60 -2.08 -9.49 3.73
N ALA A 61 -2.05 -10.82 3.60
CA ALA A 61 -3.15 -11.67 4.01
C ALA A 61 -2.77 -12.46 5.27
N THR A 62 -3.46 -12.16 6.37
CA THR A 62 -3.30 -12.88 7.63
C THR A 62 -4.50 -13.80 7.85
N ILE A 63 -4.24 -15.09 8.05
CA ILE A 63 -5.26 -16.12 8.26
C ILE A 63 -5.36 -16.44 9.76
N ASN A 64 -6.56 -16.73 10.24
CA ASN A 64 -6.84 -17.08 11.64
C ASN A 64 -6.40 -16.01 12.66
N ALA A 65 -6.35 -14.73 12.25
CA ALA A 65 -6.11 -13.62 13.17
C ALA A 65 -7.37 -13.25 13.95
N THR A 66 -7.19 -12.71 15.15
CA THR A 66 -8.26 -12.10 15.94
C THR A 66 -8.21 -10.59 15.81
N VAL A 67 -9.33 -9.97 15.44
CA VAL A 67 -9.48 -8.51 15.49
C VAL A 67 -9.73 -8.10 16.93
N LEU A 68 -8.88 -7.21 17.44
CA LEU A 68 -8.96 -6.66 18.79
C LEU A 68 -9.86 -5.41 18.83
N ALA A 69 -10.35 -5.04 20.01
CA ALA A 69 -11.26 -3.91 20.21
C ALA A 69 -10.68 -2.53 19.81
N ASN A 70 -9.36 -2.42 19.72
CA ASN A 70 -8.64 -1.24 19.25
C ASN A 70 -8.37 -1.26 17.73
N ASN A 71 -9.06 -2.13 16.97
CA ASN A 71 -8.90 -2.32 15.53
C ASN A 71 -7.49 -2.75 15.09
N THR A 72 -6.76 -3.46 15.95
CA THR A 72 -5.50 -4.16 15.57
C THR A 72 -5.73 -5.66 15.46
N LEU A 73 -4.74 -6.38 14.93
CA LEU A 73 -4.76 -7.85 14.86
C LEU A 73 -3.89 -8.47 15.97
N SER A 74 -4.27 -9.67 16.40
CA SER A 74 -3.45 -10.55 17.25
C SER A 74 -3.52 -11.99 16.75
N GLY A 75 -2.40 -12.71 16.87
CA GLY A 75 -2.27 -14.08 16.36
C GLY A 75 -2.40 -14.17 14.84
N GLY A 76 -2.75 -15.37 14.37
CA GLY A 76 -2.81 -15.71 12.95
C GLY A 76 -1.45 -15.97 12.31
N SER A 77 -1.48 -16.38 11.04
CA SER A 77 -0.31 -16.61 10.21
C SER A 77 -0.38 -15.74 8.95
N ILE A 78 0.75 -15.15 8.56
CA ILE A 78 0.83 -14.36 7.33
C ILE A 78 1.00 -15.34 6.17
N SER A 79 -0.05 -15.48 5.37
CA SER A 79 -0.11 -16.43 4.25
C SER A 79 0.31 -15.83 2.91
N HIS A 80 0.35 -14.50 2.82
CA HIS A 80 0.74 -13.79 1.61
C HIS A 80 1.25 -12.39 1.96
N VAL A 81 2.28 -11.96 1.22
CA VAL A 81 2.82 -10.60 1.20
C VAL A 81 3.05 -10.28 -0.26
N GLY A 82 2.57 -9.12 -0.71
CA GLY A 82 2.70 -8.74 -2.11
C GLY A 82 2.51 -7.24 -2.31
N GLN A 83 2.58 -6.82 -3.57
CA GLN A 83 2.42 -5.44 -3.99
C GLN A 83 1.48 -5.36 -5.18
N VAL A 84 0.52 -4.44 -5.12
CA VAL A 84 -0.39 -4.13 -6.21
C VAL A 84 0.12 -2.88 -6.90
N PHE A 85 0.20 -2.94 -8.23
CA PHE A 85 0.65 -1.86 -9.09
C PHE A 85 -0.48 -1.35 -9.99
N PHE A 86 -0.23 -0.22 -10.63
CA PHE A 86 -1.20 0.48 -11.47
C PHE A 86 -0.65 0.65 -12.87
N ASP A 87 -1.53 0.68 -13.87
CA ASP A 87 -1.12 0.96 -15.25
C ASP A 87 -0.39 2.30 -15.35
N GLN A 88 0.64 2.33 -16.18
CA GLN A 88 1.50 3.51 -16.31
C GLN A 88 0.72 4.74 -16.81
N ASP A 89 -0.28 4.55 -17.66
CA ASP A 89 -1.13 5.63 -18.19
C ASP A 89 -2.01 6.26 -17.10
N LEU A 90 -2.54 5.44 -16.18
CA LEU A 90 -3.25 5.93 -15.01
C LEU A 90 -2.31 6.74 -14.12
N LEU A 91 -1.12 6.21 -13.83
CA LEU A 91 -0.12 6.89 -13.02
C LEU A 91 0.30 8.22 -13.62
N THR A 92 0.53 8.29 -14.93
CA THR A 92 0.84 9.55 -15.63
C THR A 92 -0.27 10.58 -15.45
N THR A 93 -1.54 10.16 -15.50
CA THR A 93 -2.67 11.05 -15.27
C THR A 93 -2.72 11.52 -13.80
N VAL A 94 -2.60 10.60 -12.85
CA VAL A 94 -2.61 10.91 -11.41
C VAL A 94 -1.50 11.88 -11.04
N GLU A 95 -0.26 11.61 -11.47
CA GLU A 95 0.92 12.42 -11.13
C GLU A 95 0.84 13.86 -11.66
N ALA A 96 0.07 14.10 -12.74
CA ALA A 96 -0.18 15.43 -13.27
C ALA A 96 -1.23 16.23 -12.47
N THR A 97 -1.96 15.61 -11.55
CA THR A 97 -3.06 16.26 -10.79
C THR A 97 -2.62 16.70 -9.40
N SER A 98 -3.24 17.75 -8.86
CA SER A 98 -3.05 18.14 -7.46
C SER A 98 -3.73 17.12 -6.52
N PRO A 99 -3.09 16.72 -5.40
CA PRO A 99 -1.83 17.22 -4.86
C PRO A 99 -0.57 16.45 -5.33
N TYR A 100 -0.69 15.42 -6.17
CA TYR A 100 0.44 14.60 -6.63
C TYR A 100 1.50 15.43 -7.36
N SER A 101 1.08 16.40 -8.17
CA SER A 101 1.94 17.34 -8.89
C SER A 101 2.84 18.21 -8.00
N SER A 102 2.64 18.19 -6.67
CA SER A 102 3.52 18.85 -5.70
C SER A 102 4.69 17.97 -5.23
N ASN A 103 4.68 16.67 -5.56
CA ASN A 103 5.76 15.75 -5.24
C ASN A 103 6.96 16.02 -6.16
N THR A 104 8.08 16.45 -5.58
CA THR A 104 9.30 16.81 -6.32
C THR A 104 10.34 15.69 -6.35
N GLN A 105 9.99 14.50 -5.85
CA GLN A 105 10.87 13.34 -5.92
C GLN A 105 11.06 12.86 -7.36
N ASN A 106 12.14 12.10 -7.61
CA ASN A 106 12.35 11.48 -8.90
C ASN A 106 11.40 10.29 -9.07
N GLN A 107 10.49 10.40 -10.03
CA GLN A 107 9.58 9.31 -10.37
C GLN A 107 10.33 8.14 -11.02
N THR A 108 10.04 6.93 -10.56
CA THR A 108 10.46 5.68 -11.20
C THR A 108 9.28 5.12 -11.98
N GLN A 109 9.44 4.86 -13.29
CA GLN A 109 8.38 4.26 -14.10
C GLN A 109 8.24 2.76 -13.77
N ASN A 110 7.09 2.18 -14.06
CA ASN A 110 6.84 0.74 -13.83
C ASN A 110 7.93 -0.15 -14.43
N LYS A 111 8.33 0.13 -15.68
CA LYS A 111 9.38 -0.64 -16.38
C LYS A 111 10.75 -0.59 -15.71
N ASP A 112 10.99 0.39 -14.85
CA ASP A 112 12.28 0.67 -14.19
C ASP A 112 12.27 0.24 -12.72
N ASP A 113 11.13 -0.21 -12.17
CA ASP A 113 11.03 -0.72 -10.80
C ASP A 113 11.44 -2.21 -10.76
N SER A 114 12.55 -2.49 -10.08
CA SER A 114 13.09 -3.86 -10.00
C SER A 114 12.18 -4.82 -9.24
N ILE A 115 11.44 -4.33 -8.25
CA ILE A 115 10.54 -5.16 -7.43
C ILE A 115 9.30 -5.52 -8.25
N LEU A 116 8.76 -4.59 -9.05
CA LEU A 116 7.73 -4.93 -10.03
C LEU A 116 8.24 -5.96 -11.05
N GLY A 117 9.49 -5.81 -11.50
CA GLY A 117 10.15 -6.79 -12.36
C GLY A 117 10.21 -8.19 -11.74
N GLU A 118 10.40 -8.30 -10.42
CA GLU A 118 10.37 -9.56 -9.69
C GLU A 118 8.95 -10.14 -9.55
N GLU A 119 7.96 -9.31 -9.17
CA GLU A 119 6.56 -9.73 -8.98
C GLU A 119 5.96 -10.29 -10.28
N THR A 120 6.23 -9.63 -11.40
CA THR A 120 5.72 -10.02 -12.74
C THR A 120 6.27 -11.35 -13.27
N VAL A 121 7.28 -11.93 -12.62
CA VAL A 121 7.76 -13.29 -12.97
C VAL A 121 6.71 -14.35 -12.60
N SER A 122 5.92 -14.11 -11.56
CA SER A 122 5.06 -15.15 -10.96
C SER A 122 3.57 -14.81 -10.95
N MET A 123 3.21 -13.53 -11.04
CA MET A 123 1.83 -13.07 -11.06
C MET A 123 1.65 -11.86 -11.99
N ASP A 124 0.40 -11.50 -12.24
CA ASP A 124 0.05 -10.18 -12.78
C ASP A 124 -0.37 -9.27 -11.60
N PRO A 125 0.47 -8.30 -11.19
CA PRO A 125 0.19 -7.47 -10.03
C PRO A 125 -0.58 -6.19 -10.39
N PHE A 126 -0.99 -6.01 -11.65
CA PHE A 126 -1.65 -4.80 -12.10
C PHE A 126 -3.15 -4.82 -11.77
N LEU A 127 -3.58 -3.75 -11.11
CA LEU A 127 -4.98 -3.52 -10.83
C LEU A 127 -5.73 -3.11 -12.11
N ASN A 128 -6.87 -3.74 -12.34
CA ASN A 128 -7.83 -3.30 -13.36
C ASN A 128 -8.61 -2.11 -12.80
N TYR A 129 -8.95 -1.14 -13.64
CA TYR A 129 -9.67 0.05 -13.18
C TYR A 129 -10.65 0.62 -14.19
N VAL A 130 -11.59 1.40 -13.67
CA VAL A 130 -12.38 2.37 -14.42
C VAL A 130 -12.37 3.72 -13.71
N LEU A 131 -12.42 4.80 -14.48
CA LEU A 131 -12.66 6.12 -13.92
C LEU A 131 -14.13 6.25 -13.55
N LEU A 132 -14.40 6.83 -12.38
CA LEU A 132 -15.76 7.11 -11.91
C LEU A 132 -16.38 8.34 -12.59
N GLY A 133 -15.55 9.13 -13.27
CA GLY A 133 -15.95 10.31 -14.02
C GLY A 133 -15.09 10.53 -15.26
N SER A 134 -15.12 11.76 -15.76
CA SER A 134 -14.36 12.22 -16.92
C SER A 134 -12.89 12.51 -16.62
N ASP A 135 -12.56 12.73 -15.35
CA ASP A 135 -11.22 13.02 -14.86
C ASP A 135 -10.85 12.12 -13.67
N VAL A 136 -9.57 11.86 -13.48
CA VAL A 136 -9.08 10.97 -12.40
C VAL A 136 -9.39 11.51 -11.00
N SER A 137 -9.54 12.83 -10.84
CA SER A 137 -9.92 13.45 -9.56
C SER A 137 -11.37 13.16 -9.14
N GLU A 138 -12.22 12.72 -10.07
CA GLU A 138 -13.60 12.30 -9.80
C GLU A 138 -13.68 10.87 -9.24
N GLY A 139 -12.54 10.16 -9.21
CA GLY A 139 -12.37 8.87 -8.55
C GLY A 139 -12.02 7.73 -9.48
N VAL A 140 -11.45 6.68 -8.89
CA VAL A 140 -11.03 5.45 -9.58
C VAL A 140 -11.63 4.27 -8.84
N LEU A 141 -12.37 3.42 -9.56
CA LEU A 141 -12.76 2.11 -9.05
C LEU A 141 -11.76 1.08 -9.57
N GLY A 142 -11.07 0.43 -8.65
CA GLY A 142 -10.04 -0.56 -8.93
C GLY A 142 -10.36 -1.94 -8.39
N TRP A 143 -9.94 -2.99 -9.11
CA TRP A 143 -10.06 -4.37 -8.66
C TRP A 143 -8.91 -5.25 -9.15
N ILE A 144 -8.58 -6.26 -8.34
CA ILE A 144 -7.61 -7.30 -8.66
C ILE A 144 -8.01 -8.58 -7.92
N SER A 145 -7.77 -9.74 -8.52
CA SER A 145 -7.93 -11.04 -7.88
C SER A 145 -6.56 -11.58 -7.47
N ILE A 146 -6.41 -11.91 -6.19
CA ILE A 146 -5.13 -12.42 -5.65
C ILE A 146 -5.37 -13.84 -5.13
N GLY A 147 -4.67 -14.80 -5.73
CA GLY A 147 -4.63 -16.17 -5.23
C GLY A 147 -3.66 -16.28 -4.05
N ILE A 148 -4.14 -16.80 -2.92
CA ILE A 148 -3.30 -17.06 -1.74
C ILE A 148 -3.27 -18.55 -1.44
N ASP A 149 -2.13 -19.03 -0.93
CA ASP A 149 -2.00 -20.37 -0.35
C ASP A 149 -2.11 -20.25 1.17
N PRO A 150 -3.28 -20.60 1.78
CA PRO A 150 -3.50 -20.43 3.21
C PRO A 150 -2.65 -21.36 4.07
N SER A 151 -1.95 -22.33 3.46
CA SER A 151 -1.00 -23.21 4.16
C SER A 151 0.41 -22.62 4.30
N LYS A 152 0.69 -21.52 3.60
CA LYS A 152 1.97 -20.81 3.72
C LYS A 152 2.01 -19.94 4.98
N GLU A 153 3.21 -19.79 5.49
CA GLU A 153 3.51 -18.91 6.61
C GLU A 153 4.81 -18.16 6.33
N TYR A 154 4.73 -16.83 6.34
CA TYR A 154 5.85 -15.94 6.09
C TYR A 154 6.17 -15.16 7.37
N ASN A 155 7.47 -15.08 7.68
CA ASN A 155 7.97 -14.14 8.67
C ASN A 155 8.26 -12.80 7.98
N ILE A 156 7.79 -11.71 8.57
CA ILE A 156 8.04 -10.37 8.05
C ILE A 156 8.83 -9.53 9.05
N THR A 157 9.53 -8.53 8.52
CA THR A 157 10.15 -7.48 9.30
C THR A 157 9.44 -6.18 8.95
N SER A 158 8.68 -5.63 9.89
CA SER A 158 8.03 -4.33 9.70
C SER A 158 9.01 -3.19 9.97
N ALA A 159 8.80 -2.03 9.35
CA ALA A 159 9.57 -0.82 9.65
C ALA A 159 9.18 -0.22 11.02
N ALA A 160 7.93 -0.44 11.44
CA ALA A 160 7.39 0.00 12.71
C ALA A 160 6.17 -0.86 13.10
N SER A 161 5.80 -0.80 14.38
CA SER A 161 4.64 -1.47 14.96
C SER A 161 3.73 -0.47 15.66
N TRP A 162 2.40 -0.66 15.56
CA TRP A 162 1.41 0.13 16.29
C TRP A 162 0.96 -0.63 17.54
N THR A 163 1.17 -0.04 18.72
CA THR A 163 0.87 -0.65 20.02
C THR A 163 -0.15 0.18 20.79
N GLN A 164 -0.57 -0.31 21.96
CA GLN A 164 -1.41 0.46 22.89
C GLN A 164 -0.78 1.80 23.33
N ASN A 165 0.56 1.92 23.24
CA ASN A 165 1.30 3.12 23.63
C ASN A 165 1.69 3.99 22.42
N GLY A 166 1.15 3.69 21.23
CA GLY A 166 1.50 4.37 19.98
C GLY A 166 2.52 3.58 19.14
N GLY A 167 3.14 4.29 18.20
CA GLY A 167 4.06 3.72 17.22
C GLY A 167 5.45 3.46 17.79
N VAL A 168 6.03 2.32 17.41
CA VAL A 168 7.36 1.89 17.83
C VAL A 168 8.14 1.52 16.57
N ALA A 169 9.25 2.21 16.31
CA ALA A 169 10.16 1.86 15.21
C ALA A 169 10.83 0.51 15.49
N ASN A 170 11.12 -0.24 14.44
CA ASN A 170 11.92 -1.47 14.51
C ASN A 170 13.42 -1.18 14.68
#